data_AF-A0A951HYX9-F1
#
_entry.id   AF-A0A951HYX9-F1
#
_cell.length_a   1.000
_cell.length_b   1.000
_cell.length_c   1.000
_cell.angle_alpha   90.00
_cell.angle_beta   90.00
_cell.angle_gamma   90.00
#
_symmetry.space_group_name_H-M   'P 1'
#
loop_
_entity.id
_entity.type
_entity.pdbx_description
1 polymer ?
#
loop_
_entity_poly.entity_id
_entity_poly.type
_entity_poly.pdbx_seq_one_letter_code
_entity_poly.pdbx_strand_id
1 'polypeptide(L)'
;MNAKQEDANLILRLYELRRDESMRRARAWFIGEFNPEKMDDIMAALVGKHSADFRMVASYWDMAAAFVNFGAIDEEMFNDINTEHVAIYARLEPFLAELRAIPGAPPYLYLKNLAPLVERLPDSEARIAAMRRFMKRRAEAEQK
;
A
#
# COMPACT_ATOMS: atom_id res chain seq x y z
N MET A 1 -24.59 0.96 -18.17
CA MET A 1 -24.01 -0.25 -17.54
C MET A 1 -24.58 -0.33 -16.12
N ASN A 2 -24.60 -1.50 -15.48
CA ASN A 2 -25.02 -1.58 -14.07
C ASN A 2 -23.81 -1.20 -13.20
N ALA A 3 -24.05 -0.49 -12.10
CA ALA A 3 -23.00 0.09 -11.24
C ALA A 3 -21.94 -0.94 -10.83
N LYS A 4 -22.36 -2.17 -10.49
CA LYS A 4 -21.43 -3.26 -10.14
C LYS A 4 -20.49 -3.69 -11.27
N GLN A 5 -20.92 -3.57 -12.54
CA GLN A 5 -20.05 -3.83 -13.69
C GLN A 5 -19.04 -2.70 -13.89
N GLU A 6 -19.41 -1.46 -13.57
CA GLU A 6 -18.49 -0.31 -13.63
C GLU A 6 -17.41 -0.43 -12.55
N ASP A 7 -17.80 -0.78 -11.31
CA ASP A 7 -16.86 -1.10 -10.22
C ASP A 7 -15.89 -2.21 -10.62
N ALA A 8 -16.41 -3.32 -11.14
CA ALA A 8 -15.61 -4.45 -11.57
C ALA A 8 -14.61 -4.05 -12.68
N ASN A 9 -15.02 -3.22 -13.64
CA ASN A 9 -14.14 -2.73 -14.69
C ASN A 9 -13.03 -1.82 -14.14
N LEU A 10 -13.33 -0.97 -13.16
CA LEU A 10 -12.32 -0.15 -12.48
C LEU A 10 -11.32 -1.01 -11.71
N ILE A 11 -11.78 -2.05 -11.01
CA ILE A 11 -10.90 -2.98 -10.30
C ILE A 11 -10.02 -3.78 -11.28
N LEU A 12 -10.58 -4.25 -12.40
CA LEU A 12 -9.80 -4.90 -13.46
C LEU A 12 -8.75 -3.95 -14.04
N ARG A 13 -9.09 -2.67 -14.22
CA ARG A 13 -8.13 -1.65 -14.67
C ARG A 13 -7.01 -1.42 -13.65
N LEU A 14 -7.33 -1.36 -12.36
CA LEU A 14 -6.34 -1.31 -11.29
C LEU A 14 -5.40 -2.53 -11.35
N TYR A 15 -5.96 -3.73 -11.54
CA TYR A 15 -5.18 -4.97 -11.69
C TYR A 15 -4.24 -4.93 -12.91
N GLU A 16 -4.71 -4.44 -14.07
CA GLU A 16 -3.87 -4.26 -15.26
C GLU A 16 -2.67 -3.35 -14.99
N LEU A 17 -2.89 -2.20 -14.35
CA LEU A 17 -1.82 -1.26 -14.01
C LEU A 17 -0.80 -1.89 -13.04
N ARG A 18 -1.25 -2.73 -12.10
CA ARG A 18 -0.35 -3.47 -11.18
C ARG A 18 0.48 -4.54 -11.86
N ARG A 19 0.11 -4.94 -13.08
CA ARG A 19 0.86 -5.88 -13.89
C ARG A 19 1.85 -5.20 -14.81
N ASP A 20 1.96 -3.88 -14.87
CA ASP A 20 3.09 -3.27 -15.55
C ASP A 20 4.42 -3.80 -14.98
N GLU A 21 5.43 -4.01 -15.82
CA GLU A 21 6.69 -4.64 -15.38
C GLU A 21 7.42 -3.79 -14.34
N SER A 22 7.39 -2.47 -14.47
CA SER A 22 8.01 -1.56 -13.52
C SER A 22 7.25 -1.59 -12.20
N MET A 23 5.92 -1.60 -12.26
CA MET A 23 5.09 -1.74 -11.06
C MET A 23 5.29 -3.10 -10.36
N ARG A 24 5.42 -4.19 -11.12
CA ARG A 24 5.73 -5.51 -10.54
C ARG A 24 7.08 -5.51 -9.82
N ARG A 25 8.12 -4.93 -10.43
CA ARG A 25 9.45 -4.80 -9.79
C ARG A 25 9.38 -3.95 -8.53
N ALA A 26 8.73 -2.80 -8.59
CA ALA A 26 8.57 -1.90 -7.45
C ALA A 26 7.84 -2.58 -6.28
N ARG A 27 6.75 -3.30 -6.56
CA ARG A 27 5.99 -4.08 -5.57
C ARG A 27 6.80 -5.24 -4.99
N ALA A 28 7.56 -5.96 -5.83
CA ALA A 28 8.41 -7.04 -5.38
C ALA A 28 9.48 -6.55 -4.39
N TRP A 29 10.12 -5.41 -4.69
CA TRP A 29 11.03 -4.76 -3.77
C TRP A 29 10.33 -4.28 -2.48
N PHE A 30 9.21 -3.57 -2.60
CA PHE A 30 8.52 -2.97 -1.45
C PHE A 30 8.01 -4.04 -0.45
N ILE A 31 7.50 -5.16 -0.96
CA ILE A 31 7.00 -6.25 -0.13
C ILE A 31 8.12 -7.19 0.31
N GLY A 32 9.09 -7.45 -0.57
CA GLY A 32 10.10 -8.46 -0.36
C GLY A 32 11.31 -7.99 0.43
N GLU A 33 11.90 -6.87 0.00
CA GLU A 33 13.22 -6.42 0.45
C GLU A 33 13.13 -5.20 1.38
N PHE A 34 12.14 -4.33 1.18
CA PHE A 34 12.01 -3.11 1.96
C PHE A 34 11.45 -3.41 3.36
N ASN A 35 12.33 -3.42 4.37
CA ASN A 35 12.00 -3.66 5.77
C ASN A 35 12.52 -2.53 6.68
N PRO A 36 11.89 -1.33 6.66
CA PRO A 36 12.27 -0.23 7.53
C PRO A 36 12.04 -0.57 9.01
N GLU A 37 13.03 -0.27 9.84
CA GLU A 37 12.97 -0.39 11.30
C GLU A 37 12.86 0.97 11.98
N LYS A 38 13.30 2.03 11.29
CA LYS A 38 13.25 3.42 11.74
C LYS A 38 12.94 4.38 10.60
N MET A 39 12.55 5.60 10.95
CA MET A 39 12.19 6.64 9.98
C MET A 39 13.33 6.96 8.99
N ASP A 40 14.59 6.87 9.42
CA ASP A 40 15.75 7.04 8.54
C ASP A 40 15.74 6.08 7.35
N ASP A 41 15.24 4.86 7.52
CA ASP A 41 15.20 3.85 6.44
C ASP A 41 14.17 4.24 5.38
N ILE A 42 13.05 4.85 5.80
CA ILE A 42 12.05 5.43 4.89
C ILE A 42 12.68 6.58 4.12
N MET A 43 13.38 7.49 4.81
CA MET A 43 14.02 8.64 4.18
C MET A 43 15.11 8.21 3.20
N ALA A 44 15.92 7.21 3.56
CA ALA A 44 16.92 6.61 2.69
C ALA A 44 16.29 6.01 1.41
N ALA A 45 15.16 5.30 1.54
CA ALA A 45 14.43 4.81 0.38
C ALA A 45 13.89 5.95 -0.50
N LEU A 46 13.38 7.04 0.08
CA LEU A 46 12.80 8.18 -0.63
C LEU A 46 13.80 9.00 -1.44
N VAL A 47 15.09 8.97 -1.10
CA VAL A 47 16.16 9.70 -1.81
C VAL A 47 17.17 8.79 -2.52
N GLY A 48 17.10 7.47 -2.28
CA GLY A 48 18.03 6.49 -2.83
C GLY A 48 17.55 5.85 -4.15
N LYS A 49 18.22 4.75 -4.52
CA LYS A 49 17.96 4.01 -5.77
C LYS A 49 16.52 3.51 -5.93
N HIS A 50 15.82 3.25 -4.83
CA HIS A 50 14.43 2.76 -4.81
C HIS A 50 13.40 3.88 -4.60
N SER A 51 13.79 5.14 -4.76
CA SER A 51 12.87 6.29 -4.62
C SER A 51 11.67 6.19 -5.57
N ALA A 52 11.93 5.81 -6.83
CA ALA A 52 10.87 5.60 -7.81
C ALA A 52 9.95 4.43 -7.42
N ASP A 53 10.53 3.31 -6.98
CA ASP A 53 9.77 2.12 -6.57
C ASP A 53 8.84 2.43 -5.38
N PHE A 54 9.38 3.09 -4.35
CA PHE A 54 8.60 3.51 -3.19
C PHE A 54 7.42 4.40 -3.61
N ARG A 55 7.71 5.47 -4.39
CA ARG A 55 6.69 6.43 -4.81
C ARG A 55 5.63 5.76 -5.67
N MET A 56 6.01 4.85 -6.57
CA MET A 56 5.06 4.12 -7.40
C MET A 56 4.09 3.30 -6.56
N VAL A 57 4.58 2.50 -5.61
CA VAL A 57 3.73 1.63 -4.80
C VAL A 57 2.82 2.43 -3.86
N ALA A 58 3.38 3.40 -3.13
CA ALA A 58 2.61 4.19 -2.16
C ALA A 58 1.55 5.06 -2.87
N SER A 59 1.92 5.76 -3.95
CA SER A 59 0.97 6.61 -4.69
C SER A 59 -0.12 5.81 -5.40
N TYR A 60 0.22 4.63 -5.95
CA TYR A 60 -0.75 3.76 -6.59
C TYR A 60 -1.84 3.31 -5.60
N TRP A 61 -1.44 2.82 -4.42
CA TRP A 61 -2.40 2.30 -3.45
C TRP A 61 -3.17 3.40 -2.74
N ASP A 62 -2.56 4.56 -2.50
CA ASP A 62 -3.29 5.72 -1.98
C ASP A 62 -4.34 6.21 -2.98
N MET A 63 -4.03 6.24 -4.28
CA MET A 63 -4.98 6.57 -5.34
C MET A 63 -6.12 5.54 -5.43
N ALA A 64 -5.79 4.24 -5.41
CA ALA A 64 -6.81 3.19 -5.43
C ALA A 64 -7.77 3.30 -4.24
N ALA A 65 -7.24 3.56 -3.04
CA ALA A 65 -8.04 3.81 -1.86
C ALA A 65 -8.88 5.10 -1.97
N ALA A 66 -8.38 6.13 -2.66
CA ALA A 66 -9.16 7.34 -2.92
C ALA A 66 -10.40 7.01 -3.74
N PHE A 67 -10.30 6.21 -4.80
CA PHE A 67 -11.48 5.81 -5.59
C PHE A 67 -12.55 5.11 -4.74
N VAL A 68 -12.13 4.28 -3.79
CA VAL A 68 -13.05 3.65 -2.83
C VAL A 68 -13.66 4.69 -1.87
N ASN A 69 -12.83 5.54 -1.27
CA ASN A 69 -13.26 6.57 -0.32
C ASN A 69 -14.25 7.58 -0.94
N PHE A 70 -14.14 7.84 -2.25
CA PHE A 70 -15.04 8.72 -2.99
C PHE A 70 -16.25 7.99 -3.61
N GLY A 71 -16.40 6.69 -3.36
CA GLY A 71 -17.55 5.89 -3.82
C GLY A 71 -17.53 5.55 -5.32
N ALA A 72 -16.38 5.68 -5.98
CA ALA A 72 -16.21 5.26 -7.38
C ALA A 72 -15.98 3.75 -7.52
N ILE A 73 -15.56 3.09 -6.44
CA ILE A 73 -15.42 1.63 -6.37
C ILE A 73 -16.06 1.16 -5.08
N ASP A 74 -16.92 0.15 -5.17
CA ASP A 74 -17.50 -0.54 -4.02
C ASP A 74 -16.43 -1.08 -3.05
N GLU A 75 -16.53 -0.69 -1.78
CA GLU A 75 -15.52 -0.98 -0.76
C GLU A 75 -15.38 -2.47 -0.45
N GLU A 76 -16.50 -3.17 -0.32
CA GLU A 76 -16.52 -4.61 -0.04
C GLU A 76 -15.88 -5.38 -1.20
N MET A 77 -16.31 -5.10 -2.45
CA MET A 77 -15.72 -5.70 -3.64
C MET A 77 -14.22 -5.41 -3.77
N PHE A 78 -13.78 -4.17 -3.49
CA PHE A 78 -12.37 -3.82 -3.53
C PHE A 78 -11.54 -4.63 -2.54
N ASN A 79 -12.02 -4.76 -1.29
CA ASN A 79 -11.33 -5.41 -0.20
C ASN A 79 -11.35 -6.95 -0.28
N ASP A 80 -12.35 -7.54 -0.91
CA ASP A 80 -12.39 -8.99 -1.17
C ASP A 80 -11.45 -9.41 -2.30
N ILE A 81 -11.23 -8.53 -3.28
CA ILE A 81 -10.37 -8.81 -4.45
C ILE A 81 -8.91 -8.46 -4.17
N ASN A 82 -8.64 -7.38 -3.45
CA ASN A 82 -7.29 -6.91 -3.17
C ASN A 82 -6.87 -7.23 -1.73
N THR A 83 -5.59 -7.59 -1.54
CA THR A 83 -5.05 -7.89 -0.20
C THR A 83 -3.73 -7.16 0.11
N GLU A 84 -2.98 -6.80 -0.92
CA GLU A 84 -1.65 -6.21 -0.75
C GLU A 84 -1.70 -4.80 -0.16
N HIS A 85 -2.78 -4.04 -0.34
CA HIS A 85 -2.93 -2.71 0.24
C HIS A 85 -2.80 -2.71 1.76
N VAL A 86 -3.26 -3.78 2.42
CA VAL A 86 -3.08 -4.00 3.86
C VAL A 86 -1.60 -4.19 4.22
N ALA A 87 -0.81 -4.85 3.37
CA ALA A 87 0.63 -5.03 3.59
C ALA A 87 1.39 -3.71 3.46
N ILE A 88 1.01 -2.84 2.51
CA ILE A 88 1.59 -1.50 2.35
C ILE A 88 1.30 -0.65 3.58
N TYR A 89 0.04 -0.62 4.02
CA TYR A 89 -0.33 0.08 5.25
C TYR A 89 0.42 -0.48 6.45
N ALA A 90 0.43 -1.81 6.65
CA ALA A 90 1.08 -2.44 7.79
C ALA A 90 2.59 -2.12 7.90
N ARG A 91 3.25 -1.90 6.76
CA ARG A 91 4.67 -1.51 6.67
C ARG A 91 4.91 -0.05 7.06
N LEU A 92 4.03 0.85 6.63
CA LEU A 92 4.21 2.29 6.82
C LEU A 92 3.51 2.84 8.07
N GLU A 93 2.50 2.15 8.61
CA GLU A 93 1.71 2.55 9.79
C GLU A 93 2.57 3.08 10.95
N PRO A 94 3.69 2.43 11.33
CA PRO A 94 4.51 2.91 12.45
C PRO A 94 5.13 4.30 12.22
N PHE A 95 5.26 4.73 10.96
CA PHE A 95 5.95 5.95 10.54
C PHE A 95 4.98 7.05 10.09
N LEU A 96 3.68 6.79 10.01
CA LEU A 96 2.72 7.75 9.41
C LEU A 96 2.65 9.08 10.17
N ALA A 97 2.84 9.07 11.49
CA ALA A 97 2.86 10.29 12.29
C ALA A 97 4.04 11.20 11.89
N GLU A 98 5.25 10.63 11.77
CA GLU A 98 6.45 11.35 11.36
C GLU A 98 6.36 11.79 9.89
N LEU A 99 5.88 10.91 9.00
CA LEU A 99 5.65 11.24 7.58
C LEU A 99 4.68 12.40 7.39
N ARG A 100 3.64 12.49 8.23
CA ARG A 100 2.67 13.59 8.22
C ARG A 100 3.25 14.89 8.74
N ALA A 101 4.25 14.83 9.62
CA ALA A 101 4.90 16.01 10.18
C ALA A 101 5.91 16.66 9.22
N ILE A 102 6.32 15.98 8.14
CA ILE A 102 7.23 16.53 7.13
C ILE A 102 6.53 17.68 6.38
N PRO A 103 7.08 18.91 6.41
CA PRO A 103 6.50 20.04 5.69
C PRO A 103 6.44 19.79 4.18
N GLY A 104 5.24 19.96 3.61
CA GLY A 104 5.03 19.79 2.17
C GLY A 104 5.08 18.34 1.69
N ALA A 105 5.06 17.34 2.58
CA ALA A 105 5.01 15.95 2.19
C ALA A 105 3.78 15.66 1.30
N PRO A 106 3.98 15.05 0.12
CA PRO A 106 2.87 14.61 -0.71
C PRO A 106 1.93 13.66 0.05
N PRO A 107 0.59 13.78 -0.13
CA PRO A 107 -0.37 13.01 0.67
C PRO A 107 -0.22 11.49 0.64
N TYR A 108 0.27 10.95 -0.47
CA TYR A 108 0.50 9.52 -0.59
C TYR A 108 1.63 9.01 0.32
N LEU A 109 2.55 9.88 0.78
CA LEU A 109 3.63 9.46 1.68
C LEU A 109 3.10 9.02 3.04
N TYR A 110 2.10 9.74 3.57
CA TYR A 110 1.43 9.38 4.82
C TYR A 110 0.11 8.64 4.59
N LEU A 111 -0.05 8.01 3.42
CA LEU A 111 -1.18 7.15 3.08
C LEU A 111 -2.54 7.79 3.37
N LYS A 112 -2.73 9.06 2.96
CA LYS A 112 -3.93 9.86 3.27
C LYS A 112 -5.26 9.12 3.09
N ASN A 113 -5.40 8.35 2.01
CA ASN A 113 -6.60 7.63 1.66
C ASN A 113 -6.53 6.15 2.03
N LEU A 114 -5.34 5.54 1.91
CA LEU A 114 -5.17 4.13 2.21
C LEU A 114 -5.28 3.82 3.71
N ALA A 115 -4.70 4.66 4.56
CA ALA A 115 -4.76 4.48 6.01
C ALA A 115 -6.19 4.36 6.54
N PRO A 116 -7.09 5.34 6.31
CA PRO A 116 -8.45 5.22 6.79
C PRO A 116 -9.15 4.02 6.17
N LEU A 117 -8.97 3.71 4.87
CA LEU A 117 -9.61 2.54 4.25
C LEU A 117 -9.23 1.22 4.95
N VAL A 118 -7.96 1.04 5.31
CA VAL A 118 -7.50 -0.18 6.01
C VAL A 118 -8.00 -0.20 7.46
N GLU A 119 -8.04 0.95 8.13
CA GLU A 119 -8.48 1.07 9.53
C GLU A 119 -9.97 0.70 9.72
N ARG A 120 -10.84 0.98 8.74
CA ARG A 120 -12.27 0.59 8.77
C ARG A 120 -12.56 -0.85 8.35
N LEU A 121 -11.57 -1.62 7.91
CA LEU A 121 -11.78 -3.03 7.60
C LEU A 121 -12.32 -3.80 8.82
N PRO A 122 -13.24 -4.75 8.62
CA PRO A 122 -13.51 -5.75 9.63
C PRO A 122 -12.23 -6.50 9.99
N ASP A 123 -11.95 -6.58 11.30
CA ASP A 123 -10.76 -7.22 11.85
C ASP A 123 -9.42 -6.61 11.37
N SER A 124 -9.40 -5.29 11.10
CA SER A 124 -8.23 -4.55 10.60
C SER A 124 -6.96 -4.87 11.39
N GLU A 125 -7.02 -4.80 12.73
CA GLU A 125 -5.91 -5.14 13.62
C GLU A 125 -5.35 -6.55 13.38
N ALA A 126 -6.22 -7.54 13.26
CA ALA A 126 -5.82 -8.93 13.04
C ALA A 126 -5.17 -9.12 11.67
N ARG A 127 -5.72 -8.46 10.62
CA ARG A 127 -5.17 -8.48 9.26
C ARG A 127 -3.80 -7.82 9.20
N ILE A 128 -3.63 -6.65 9.82
CA ILE A 128 -2.35 -5.93 9.93
C ILE A 128 -1.32 -6.79 10.66
N ALA A 129 -1.68 -7.36 11.80
CA ALA A 129 -0.80 -8.22 12.58
C ALA A 129 -0.39 -9.48 11.80
N ALA A 130 -1.30 -10.08 11.03
CA ALA A 130 -0.99 -11.20 10.16
C ALA A 130 0.02 -10.82 9.06
N MET A 131 -0.16 -9.66 8.43
CA MET A 131 0.78 -9.16 7.42
C MET A 131 2.16 -8.86 8.01
N ARG A 132 2.23 -8.24 9.20
CA ARG A 132 3.51 -8.02 9.90
C ARG A 132 4.26 -9.33 10.17
N ARG A 133 3.54 -10.35 10.68
CA ARG A 133 4.13 -11.69 10.90
C ARG A 133 4.61 -12.33 9.61
N PHE A 134 3.85 -12.21 8.52
CA PHE A 134 4.24 -12.72 7.21
C PHE A 134 5.51 -12.04 6.70
N MET A 135 5.56 -10.71 6.71
CA MET A 135 6.71 -9.93 6.25
C MET A 135 7.96 -10.21 7.08
N LYS A 136 7.83 -10.31 8.41
CA LYS A 136 8.94 -10.67 9.30
C LYS A 136 9.52 -12.05 8.98
N ARG A 137 8.68 -13.09 8.87
CA ARG A 137 9.14 -14.45 8.53
C ARG A 137 9.85 -14.50 7.19
N ARG A 138 9.38 -13.73 6.21
CA ARG A 138 10.00 -13.66 4.89
C ARG A 138 11.41 -13.04 4.99
N ALA A 139 11.55 -11.91 5.67
CA ALA A 139 12.85 -11.27 5.88
C ALA A 139 13.84 -12.19 6.61
N GLU A 140 13.38 -12.95 7.60
CA GLU A 140 14.21 -13.95 8.31
C GLU A 140 14.64 -15.13 7.42
N ALA A 141 13.82 -15.50 6.42
CA ALA A 141 14.13 -16.59 5.50
C ALA A 141 15.15 -16.20 4.43
N GLU A 142 15.17 -14.92 4.02
CA GLU A 142 16.14 -14.39 3.04
C GLU A 142 17.55 -14.19 3.63
N GLN A 143 17.68 -14.20 4.96
CA GLN A 143 18.96 -14.08 5.68
C GLN A 143 19.65 -15.44 5.95
N LYS A 144 19.01 -16.55 5.58
CA LYS A 144 19.54 -17.92 5.71
C LYS A 144 20.12 -18.41 4.40
#